data_AF-A0A087ATG7-F1
#
_entry.id   AF-A0A087ATG7-F1
#
_cell.length_a   1.000
_cell.length_b   1.000
_cell.length_c   1.000
_cell.angle_alpha   90.00
_cell.angle_beta   90.00
_cell.angle_gamma   90.00
#
_symmetry.space_group_name_H-M   'P 1'
#
loop_
_entity.id
_entity.type
_entity.pdbx_description
1 polymer ?
#
loop_
_entity_poly.entity_id
_entity_poly.type
_entity_poly.pdbx_seq_one_letter_code
_entity_poly.pdbx_strand_id
1 'polypeptide(L)'
;MAVDLRLMRAPREGDGDFACRLAYSALRFWMQAHCIDDGYGGALGIAQEAVERKALQWVRSVGMAYPEVTARLVPRLVHDYCNALVAVGDLAVTDDGLLRCTVPHDVTIVPGVTTTLGLVDPSQEDGVLCGAMVVRGKVGNLNRLGGTWRMLCGWDTVSHC
;
A
#
# COMPACT_ATOMS: atom_id res chain seq x y z
N MET A 1 0.27 -11.65 -9.42
CA MET A 1 0.81 -10.45 -8.75
C MET A 1 0.45 -9.16 -9.47
N ALA A 2 0.88 -8.94 -10.73
CA ALA A 2 0.57 -7.68 -11.44
C ALA A 2 -0.92 -7.42 -11.65
N VAL A 3 -1.67 -8.46 -12.07
CA VAL A 3 -3.13 -8.41 -12.26
C VAL A 3 -3.84 -8.14 -10.94
N ASP A 4 -3.44 -8.83 -9.87
CA ASP A 4 -4.03 -8.69 -8.53
C ASP A 4 -3.85 -7.26 -7.98
N LEU A 5 -2.69 -6.64 -8.26
CA LEU A 5 -2.40 -5.26 -7.89
C LEU A 5 -2.91 -4.22 -8.90
N ARG A 6 -3.54 -4.68 -10.01
CA ARG A 6 -3.98 -3.84 -11.14
C ARG A 6 -2.87 -2.95 -11.71
N LEU A 7 -1.63 -3.43 -11.67
CA LEU A 7 -0.48 -2.67 -12.16
C LEU A 7 -0.22 -3.02 -13.62
N MET A 8 -0.47 -2.02 -14.47
CA MET A 8 -0.07 -2.08 -15.89
C MET A 8 1.37 -1.61 -16.06
N ARG A 9 2.05 -2.19 -17.05
CA ARG A 9 3.39 -1.79 -17.44
C ARG A 9 3.37 -0.42 -18.11
N ALA A 10 4.29 0.46 -17.73
CA ALA A 10 4.43 1.76 -18.36
C ALA A 10 5.14 1.65 -19.72
N PRO A 11 4.91 2.59 -20.66
CA PRO A 11 5.60 2.57 -21.95
C PRO A 11 7.12 2.57 -21.78
N ARG A 12 7.81 1.62 -22.41
CA ARG A 12 9.28 1.43 -22.36
C ARG A 12 9.84 1.07 -20.97
N GLU A 13 9.00 0.64 -20.03
CA GLU A 13 9.45 0.16 -18.73
C GLU A 13 10.14 -1.20 -18.87
N GLY A 14 11.39 -1.28 -18.43
CA GLY A 14 12.16 -2.52 -18.40
C GLY A 14 11.60 -3.52 -17.41
N ASP A 15 11.92 -4.80 -17.59
CA ASP A 15 11.40 -5.88 -16.72
C ASP A 15 11.80 -5.69 -15.25
N GLY A 16 13.05 -5.32 -14.99
CA GLY A 16 13.53 -5.04 -13.64
C GLY A 16 12.83 -3.84 -13.00
N ASP A 17 12.55 -2.77 -13.76
CA ASP A 17 11.82 -1.61 -13.28
C ASP A 17 10.37 -1.96 -12.93
N PHE A 18 9.72 -2.70 -13.81
CA PHE A 18 8.36 -3.19 -13.59
C PHE A 18 8.30 -4.11 -12.37
N ALA A 19 9.24 -5.05 -12.23
CA ALA A 19 9.32 -5.96 -11.08
C ALA A 19 9.53 -5.19 -9.77
N CYS A 20 10.40 -4.17 -9.76
CA CYS A 20 10.61 -3.33 -8.58
C CYS A 20 9.37 -2.55 -8.21
N ARG A 21 8.63 -2.01 -9.19
CA ARG A 21 7.38 -1.30 -8.94
C ARG A 21 6.29 -2.23 -8.42
N LEU A 22 6.15 -3.43 -9.00
CA LEU A 22 5.26 -4.46 -8.49
C LEU A 22 5.60 -4.84 -7.05
N ALA A 23 6.88 -5.07 -6.76
CA ALA A 23 7.35 -5.44 -5.42
C ALA A 23 7.10 -4.31 -4.41
N TYR A 24 7.38 -3.06 -4.78
CA TYR A 24 7.11 -1.88 -3.95
C TYR A 24 5.62 -1.73 -3.64
N SER A 25 4.75 -1.88 -4.63
CA SER A 25 3.30 -1.83 -4.42
C SER A 25 2.78 -2.99 -3.57
N ALA A 26 3.31 -4.19 -3.75
CA ALA A 26 2.97 -5.34 -2.91
C ALA A 26 3.47 -5.18 -1.46
N LEU A 27 4.57 -4.47 -1.25
CA LEU A 27 5.15 -4.25 0.07
C LEU A 27 4.17 -3.52 1.01
N ARG A 28 3.35 -2.61 0.47
CA ARG A 28 2.26 -1.94 1.21
C ARG A 28 1.35 -2.95 1.91
N PHE A 29 0.87 -3.91 1.12
CA PHE A 29 -0.02 -4.96 1.58
C PHE A 29 0.67 -5.87 2.60
N TRP A 30 1.90 -6.31 2.31
CA TRP A 30 2.63 -7.19 3.22
C TRP A 30 2.93 -6.54 4.57
N MET A 31 3.31 -5.27 4.60
CA MET A 31 3.54 -4.55 5.86
C MET A 31 2.27 -4.45 6.70
N GLN A 32 1.12 -4.13 6.10
CA GLN A 32 -0.17 -4.12 6.80
C GLN A 32 -0.56 -5.52 7.29
N ALA A 33 -0.37 -6.55 6.46
CA ALA A 33 -0.63 -7.94 6.84
C ALA A 33 0.26 -8.41 8.00
N HIS A 34 1.54 -8.01 8.04
CA HIS A 34 2.43 -8.32 9.16
C HIS A 34 1.98 -7.66 10.47
N CYS A 35 1.30 -6.52 10.41
CA CYS A 35 0.71 -5.86 11.58
C CYS A 35 -0.60 -6.52 12.05
N ILE A 36 -1.34 -7.19 11.15
CA ILE A 36 -2.50 -8.03 11.53
C ILE A 36 -2.00 -9.35 12.16
N ASP A 37 -0.90 -9.89 11.64
CA ASP A 37 -0.23 -11.07 12.16
C ASP A 37 0.70 -10.76 13.35
N ASP A 38 0.13 -10.12 14.39
CA ASP A 38 0.79 -9.86 15.68
C ASP A 38 0.62 -11.01 16.69
N GLY A 39 -0.01 -12.12 16.28
CA GLY A 39 -0.38 -13.25 17.13
C GLY A 39 -1.73 -13.07 17.86
N TYR A 40 -2.35 -11.91 17.72
CA TYR A 40 -3.62 -11.52 18.36
C TYR A 40 -4.58 -10.83 17.37
N GLY A 41 -4.40 -11.05 16.05
CA GLY A 41 -5.27 -10.52 15.00
C GLY A 41 -5.18 -9.00 14.81
N GLY A 42 -4.04 -8.39 15.14
CA GLY A 42 -3.80 -6.94 15.03
C GLY A 42 -4.27 -6.14 16.25
N ALA A 43 -4.62 -6.84 17.34
CA ALA A 43 -5.13 -6.23 18.57
C ALA A 43 -4.04 -5.53 19.40
N LEU A 44 -2.81 -6.07 19.43
CA LEU A 44 -1.71 -5.54 20.23
C LEU A 44 -0.78 -4.65 19.40
N GLY A 45 -0.57 -5.00 18.15
CA GLY A 45 0.43 -4.39 17.29
C GLY A 45 1.81 -5.06 17.42
N ILE A 46 2.72 -4.61 16.57
CA ILE A 46 4.04 -5.22 16.38
C ILE A 46 5.11 -4.14 16.30
N ALA A 47 6.30 -4.41 16.85
CA ALA A 47 7.42 -3.48 16.77
C ALA A 47 7.80 -3.22 15.30
N GLN A 48 8.13 -1.97 14.97
CA GLN A 48 8.48 -1.57 13.61
C GLN A 48 9.62 -2.41 13.04
N GLU A 49 10.66 -2.68 13.84
CA GLU A 49 11.79 -3.51 13.41
C GLU A 49 11.36 -4.93 13.06
N ALA A 50 10.31 -5.45 13.69
CA ALA A 50 9.79 -6.78 13.36
C ALA A 50 9.03 -6.77 12.03
N VAL A 51 8.25 -5.72 11.74
CA VAL A 51 7.61 -5.51 10.43
C VAL A 51 8.67 -5.40 9.33
N GLU A 52 9.69 -4.57 9.53
CA GLU A 52 10.78 -4.37 8.58
C GLU A 52 11.58 -5.64 8.31
N ARG A 53 11.85 -6.45 9.35
CA ARG A 53 12.50 -7.76 9.18
C ARG A 53 11.65 -8.73 8.35
N LYS A 54 10.35 -8.86 8.66
CA LYS A 54 9.42 -9.72 7.89
C LYS A 54 9.34 -9.24 6.43
N ALA A 55 9.25 -7.93 6.21
CA ALA A 55 9.23 -7.30 4.90
C ALA A 55 10.52 -7.57 4.10
N LEU A 56 11.69 -7.39 4.70
CA LEU A 56 12.98 -7.67 4.07
C LEU A 56 13.17 -9.16 3.76
N GLN A 57 12.68 -10.05 4.61
CA GLN A 57 12.67 -11.49 4.33
C GLN A 57 11.82 -11.80 3.10
N TRP A 58 10.63 -11.20 2.98
CA TRP A 58 9.80 -11.32 1.79
C TRP A 58 10.49 -10.76 0.54
N VAL A 59 11.11 -9.58 0.62
CA VAL A 59 11.88 -8.97 -0.49
C VAL A 59 12.98 -9.90 -0.98
N ARG A 60 13.72 -10.56 -0.07
CA ARG A 60 14.75 -11.54 -0.43
C ARG A 60 14.17 -12.75 -1.17
N SER A 61 13.02 -13.25 -0.73
CA SER A 61 12.33 -14.36 -1.41
C SER A 61 11.90 -13.99 -2.83
N VAL A 62 11.37 -12.78 -3.05
CA VAL A 62 11.06 -12.26 -4.39
C VAL A 62 12.35 -12.06 -5.22
N GLY A 63 13.41 -11.61 -4.56
CA GLY A 63 14.74 -11.37 -5.13
C GLY A 63 15.39 -12.59 -5.77
N MET A 64 15.03 -13.80 -5.33
CA MET A 64 15.51 -15.04 -5.93
C MET A 64 15.12 -15.19 -7.40
N ALA A 65 13.96 -14.65 -7.79
CA ALA A 65 13.49 -14.65 -9.17
C ALA A 65 13.76 -13.32 -9.89
N TYR A 66 13.82 -12.21 -9.14
CA TYR A 66 14.02 -10.86 -9.67
C TYR A 66 15.13 -10.14 -8.89
N PRO A 67 16.42 -10.36 -9.23
CA PRO A 67 17.56 -9.85 -8.46
C PRO A 67 17.55 -8.32 -8.27
N GLU A 68 17.02 -7.58 -9.23
CA GLU A 68 16.87 -6.12 -9.20
C GLU A 68 16.03 -5.64 -8.01
N VAL A 69 15.07 -6.46 -7.56
CA VAL A 69 14.21 -6.14 -6.41
C VAL A 69 15.05 -6.06 -5.14
N THR A 70 15.94 -7.01 -4.88
CA THR A 70 16.80 -6.98 -3.67
C THR A 70 17.86 -5.88 -3.77
N ALA A 71 18.31 -5.54 -4.98
CA ALA A 71 19.26 -4.45 -5.18
C ALA A 71 18.65 -3.06 -4.87
N ARG A 72 17.34 -2.88 -5.06
CA ARG A 72 16.66 -1.58 -4.89
C ARG A 72 15.86 -1.46 -3.60
N LEU A 73 15.20 -2.52 -3.15
CA LEU A 73 14.41 -2.52 -1.90
C LEU A 73 15.31 -2.85 -0.70
N VAL A 74 16.26 -1.96 -0.45
CA VAL A 74 17.26 -2.08 0.63
C VAL A 74 16.66 -1.71 2.00
N PRO A 75 17.28 -2.11 3.14
CA PRO A 75 16.73 -1.87 4.48
C PRO A 75 16.31 -0.43 4.76
N ARG A 76 17.10 0.55 4.34
CA ARG A 76 16.77 1.97 4.50
C ARG A 76 15.46 2.34 3.78
N LEU A 77 15.27 1.85 2.54
CA LEU A 77 14.05 2.11 1.79
C LEU A 77 12.83 1.45 2.46
N VAL A 78 12.99 0.24 2.99
CA VAL A 78 11.93 -0.47 3.72
C VAL A 78 11.54 0.30 4.99
N HIS A 79 12.52 0.82 5.72
CA HIS A 79 12.29 1.67 6.89
C HIS A 79 11.55 2.96 6.53
N ASP A 80 12.05 3.71 5.54
CA ASP A 80 11.43 4.94 5.06
C ASP A 80 9.99 4.68 4.56
N TYR A 81 9.77 3.52 3.92
CA TYR A 81 8.46 3.11 3.46
C TYR A 81 7.50 2.80 4.61
N CYS A 82 7.96 2.12 5.66
CA CYS A 82 7.17 1.86 6.85
C CYS A 82 6.72 3.17 7.52
N ASN A 83 7.64 4.13 7.66
CA ASN A 83 7.32 5.47 8.17
C ASN A 83 6.32 6.21 7.26
N ALA A 84 6.44 6.06 5.93
CA ALA A 84 5.49 6.64 4.99
C ALA A 84 4.08 6.04 5.17
N LEU A 85 3.95 4.74 5.44
CA LEU A 85 2.65 4.11 5.71
C LEU A 85 2.00 4.65 6.99
N VAL A 86 2.80 4.97 8.01
CA VAL A 86 2.30 5.70 9.20
C VAL A 86 1.84 7.10 8.82
N ALA A 87 2.64 7.83 8.05
CA ALA A 87 2.35 9.22 7.67
C ALA A 87 1.08 9.36 6.81
N VAL A 88 0.78 8.39 5.94
CA VAL A 88 -0.44 8.38 5.13
C VAL A 88 -1.64 7.77 5.86
N GLY A 89 -1.44 7.25 7.07
CA GLY A 89 -2.49 6.69 7.91
C GLY A 89 -2.85 5.24 7.64
N ASP A 90 -2.08 4.49 6.85
CA ASP A 90 -2.30 3.04 6.67
C ASP A 90 -1.88 2.22 7.90
N LEU A 91 -0.92 2.74 8.65
CA LEU A 91 -0.47 2.18 9.92
C LEU A 91 -0.66 3.22 11.03
N ALA A 92 -1.01 2.76 12.22
CA ALA A 92 -1.08 3.58 13.42
C ALA A 92 0.02 3.17 14.40
N VAL A 93 0.61 4.17 15.08
CA VAL A 93 1.52 3.96 16.20
C VAL A 93 0.69 3.96 17.48
N THR A 94 0.81 2.92 18.30
CA THR A 94 0.15 2.84 19.62
C THR A 94 0.90 3.68 20.66
N ASP A 95 0.27 3.91 21.81
CA ASP A 95 0.90 4.61 22.93
C ASP A 95 2.20 3.92 23.42
N ASP A 96 2.29 2.60 23.26
CA ASP A 96 3.47 1.78 23.58
C ASP A 96 4.51 1.75 22.45
N GLY A 97 4.32 2.52 21.37
CA GLY A 97 5.24 2.61 20.24
C GLY A 97 5.18 1.45 19.25
N LEU A 98 4.12 0.63 19.27
CA LEU A 98 3.92 -0.48 18.35
C LEU A 98 3.13 -0.07 17.11
N LEU A 99 3.33 -0.76 16.00
CA LEU A 99 2.57 -0.55 14.77
C LEU A 99 1.33 -1.43 14.72
N ARG A 100 0.20 -0.84 14.34
CA ARG A 100 -1.06 -1.53 14.05
C ARG A 100 -1.52 -1.19 12.64
N CYS A 101 -2.18 -2.15 12.00
CA CYS A 101 -2.91 -1.84 10.77
C CYS A 101 -4.13 -0.99 11.13
N THR A 102 -4.35 0.10 10.41
CA THR A 102 -5.58 0.88 10.60
C THR A 102 -6.77 0.14 10.00
N VAL A 103 -7.89 0.21 10.71
CA VAL A 103 -9.20 -0.11 10.12
C VAL A 103 -9.49 0.80 8.93
N PRO A 104 -10.35 0.38 7.99
CA PRO A 104 -10.74 1.23 6.88
C PRO A 104 -11.25 2.58 7.35
N HIS A 105 -10.74 3.65 6.75
CA HIS A 105 -11.16 5.00 7.05
C HIS A 105 -11.01 5.89 5.82
N ASP A 106 -11.86 6.91 5.76
CA ASP A 106 -11.82 7.90 4.68
C ASP A 106 -10.85 9.03 5.05
N VAL A 107 -9.89 9.28 4.16
CA VAL A 107 -8.98 10.42 4.22
C VAL A 107 -9.41 11.43 3.16
N THR A 108 -9.53 12.69 3.54
CA THR A 108 -9.82 13.78 2.59
C THR A 108 -8.52 14.22 1.92
N ILE A 109 -8.45 14.07 0.59
CA ILE A 109 -7.29 14.54 -0.19
C ILE A 109 -7.43 16.05 -0.42
N VAL A 110 -8.61 16.47 -0.89
CA VAL A 110 -9.02 17.85 -1.09
C VAL A 110 -10.52 17.98 -0.79
N PRO A 111 -11.05 19.18 -0.52
CA PRO A 111 -12.48 19.35 -0.29
C PRO A 111 -13.33 18.71 -1.40
N GLY A 112 -14.20 17.77 -1.04
CA GLY A 112 -15.07 17.04 -1.98
C GLY A 112 -14.45 15.79 -2.63
N VAL A 113 -13.20 15.44 -2.30
CA VAL A 113 -12.53 14.21 -2.75
C VAL A 113 -11.97 13.48 -1.53
N THR A 114 -12.51 12.29 -1.27
CA THR A 114 -12.04 11.40 -0.21
C THR A 114 -11.41 10.15 -0.82
N THR A 115 -10.56 9.49 -0.05
CA THR A 115 -10.04 8.17 -0.38
C THR A 115 -10.15 7.26 0.82
N THR A 116 -10.55 6.01 0.61
CA THR A 116 -10.57 5.01 1.66
C THR A 116 -9.19 4.35 1.74
N LEU A 117 -8.60 4.38 2.93
CA LEU A 117 -7.33 3.75 3.30
C LEU A 117 -7.57 2.67 4.37
N GLY A 118 -6.57 1.83 4.65
CA GLY A 118 -6.65 0.73 5.61
C GLY A 118 -6.90 -0.65 5.00
N LEU A 119 -6.77 -1.70 5.82
CA LEU A 119 -6.92 -3.11 5.43
C LEU A 119 -7.96 -3.80 6.32
N VAL A 120 -8.74 -4.72 5.73
CA VAL A 120 -9.65 -5.61 6.46
C VAL A 120 -9.26 -7.05 6.16
N ASP A 121 -9.31 -7.90 7.17
CA ASP A 121 -9.28 -9.35 6.99
C ASP A 121 -10.59 -9.82 6.30
N PRO A 122 -10.53 -10.32 5.06
CA PRO A 122 -11.72 -10.72 4.30
C PRO A 122 -12.43 -11.95 4.89
N SER A 123 -11.86 -12.62 5.90
CA SER A 123 -12.51 -13.73 6.62
C SER A 123 -13.54 -13.29 7.66
N GLN A 124 -13.68 -11.98 7.92
CA GLN A 124 -14.71 -11.40 8.80
C GLN A 124 -15.95 -11.03 7.97
N GLU A 125 -17.14 -11.52 8.35
CA GLU A 125 -18.37 -11.50 7.53
C GLU A 125 -18.96 -10.11 7.23
N ASP A 126 -18.55 -9.04 7.92
CA ASP A 126 -19.04 -7.67 7.68
C ASP A 126 -18.17 -6.86 6.68
N GLY A 127 -17.48 -7.58 5.79
CA GLY A 127 -16.45 -7.08 4.88
C GLY A 127 -16.91 -6.28 3.66
N VAL A 128 -16.33 -5.08 3.48
CA VAL A 128 -16.04 -4.36 2.21
C VAL A 128 -14.94 -3.32 2.57
N LEU A 129 -13.70 -3.21 2.04
CA LEU A 129 -12.95 -3.75 0.90
C LEU A 129 -11.42 -3.75 1.21
N CYS A 130 -10.67 -4.51 0.41
CA CYS A 130 -9.25 -4.84 0.55
C CYS A 130 -8.31 -3.84 -0.13
N GLY A 131 -7.26 -3.36 0.59
CA GLY A 131 -5.90 -2.98 0.14
C GLY A 131 -5.72 -1.98 -1.02
N ALA A 132 -6.80 -1.58 -1.67
CA ALA A 132 -6.84 -0.65 -2.76
C ALA A 132 -7.16 0.73 -2.20
N MET A 133 -6.32 1.71 -2.52
CA MET A 133 -6.70 3.11 -2.39
C MET A 133 -7.92 3.34 -3.30
N VAL A 134 -9.11 3.44 -2.72
CA VAL A 134 -10.33 3.75 -3.47
C VAL A 134 -10.58 5.24 -3.33
N VAL A 135 -10.48 6.00 -4.42
CA VAL A 135 -10.79 7.43 -4.43
C VAL A 135 -12.27 7.62 -4.77
N ARG A 136 -13.00 8.34 -3.92
CA ARG A 136 -14.43 8.67 -4.10
C ARG A 136 -14.58 10.21 -4.18
N GLY A 137 -15.31 10.70 -5.18
CA GLY A 137 -15.56 12.13 -5.33
C GLY A 137 -16.73 12.44 -6.27
N LYS A 138 -17.41 13.58 -6.05
CA LYS A 138 -18.38 14.13 -7.00
C LYS A 138 -17.61 14.76 -8.17
N VAL A 139 -17.69 14.16 -9.35
CA VAL A 139 -17.10 14.68 -10.60
C VAL A 139 -17.87 15.93 -11.05
N GLY A 140 -17.58 17.06 -10.41
CA GLY A 140 -18.22 18.34 -10.74
C GLY A 140 -17.24 19.47 -11.07
N ASN A 141 -15.95 19.36 -10.73
CA ASN A 141 -15.02 20.49 -10.84
C ASN A 141 -13.55 20.10 -11.11
N LEU A 142 -13.29 18.92 -11.66
CA LEU A 142 -11.91 18.48 -11.97
C LEU A 142 -11.25 19.19 -13.17
N ASN A 143 -11.99 20.01 -13.92
CA ASN A 143 -11.45 20.75 -15.07
C ASN A 143 -10.57 21.98 -14.69
N ARG A 144 -10.41 22.31 -13.41
CA ARG A 144 -9.65 23.52 -12.99
C ARG A 144 -8.23 23.29 -12.48
N LEU A 145 -7.80 22.04 -12.31
CA LEU A 145 -6.44 21.74 -11.84
C LEU A 145 -5.60 21.22 -12.99
N GLY A 146 -5.23 22.15 -13.89
CA GLY A 146 -4.21 21.94 -14.91
C GLY A 146 -2.85 21.73 -14.23
N GLY A 147 -2.54 20.48 -13.91
CA GLY A 147 -1.27 20.05 -13.35
C GLY A 147 -1.12 18.56 -13.61
N THR A 148 -0.04 18.16 -14.27
CA THR A 148 0.22 16.80 -14.69
C THR A 148 0.55 15.94 -13.46
N TRP A 149 -0.47 15.40 -12.79
CA TRP A 149 -0.28 14.43 -11.71
C TRP A 149 -0.09 13.04 -12.31
N ARG A 150 1.16 12.56 -12.38
CA ARG A 150 1.44 11.13 -12.56
C ARG A 150 1.06 10.41 -11.25
N MET A 151 -0.18 9.94 -11.17
CA MET A 151 -0.64 9.06 -10.10
C MET A 151 0.18 7.76 -10.12
N LEU A 152 0.76 7.42 -8.98
CA LEU A 152 1.55 6.21 -8.72
C LEU A 152 0.70 4.94 -8.57
N CYS A 153 -0.60 5.01 -8.79
CA CYS A 153 -1.51 3.88 -8.75
C CYS A 153 -2.38 3.94 -10.02
N GLY A 154 -2.10 3.07 -10.99
CA GLY A 154 -2.89 2.98 -12.21
C GLY A 154 -4.33 2.60 -11.90
N TRP A 155 -5.27 3.43 -12.32
CA TRP A 155 -6.68 3.08 -12.44
C TRP A 155 -7.20 3.68 -13.75
N ASP A 156 -7.72 2.82 -14.62
CA ASP A 156 -8.64 3.25 -15.66
C ASP A 156 -9.96 3.63 -14.99
N THR A 157 -10.46 4.79 -15.37
CA THR A 157 -11.82 5.27 -15.11
C THR A 157 -12.81 4.29 -15.71
N VAL A 158 -13.46 3.45 -14.88
CA VAL A 158 -14.65 2.74 -15.31
C VAL A 158 -15.86 3.62 -15.06
N SER A 159 -16.16 4.43 -16.07
CA SER A 159 -17.52 4.88 -16.33
C SER A 159 -18.30 3.71 -16.94
N HIS A 160 -19.42 3.31 -16.34
CA HIS A 160 -20.68 3.05 -17.03
C HIS A 160 -21.84 2.92 -16.03
N CYS A 161 -23.02 3.22 -16.56
CA CYS A 161 -24.29 3.59 -15.94
C CYS A 161 -24.87 2.59 -14.93
#